data_AF-A0A399WXJ4-F1
#
_entry.id   AF-A0A399WXJ4-F1
#
_cell.length_a   1.000
_cell.length_b   1.000
_cell.length_c   1.000
_cell.angle_alpha   90.00
_cell.angle_beta   90.00
_cell.angle_gamma   90.00
#
_symmetry.space_group_name_H-M   'P 1'
#
loop_
_entity.id
_entity.type
_entity.pdbx_description
1 polymer ?
#
loop_
_entity_poly.entity_id
_entity_poly.type
_entity_poly.pdbx_seq_one_letter_code
_entity_poly.pdbx_strand_id
1 'polypeptide(L)'
;MAESIRATQIDMTVSGLVLPNGLRIHSVTLLLPSPIVHTSPWTIPEGTQVDANVVVKCSDLEDHLSERRPAGLSDFRISAEAGRLQVVARMRTIVAVEVGAVGTLEFRQGHVDFVVERAEVAGLEAPRKVIDEIMLKVNPLIDLTGWPVDIHVRELTSGDGELRWDVRLRSTAPVPRREP
;
A
#
# COMPACT_ATOMS: atom_id res chain seq x y z
N MET A 1 26.25 22.93 19.52
CA MET A 1 26.36 21.53 19.99
C MET A 1 25.06 20.85 19.63
N ALA A 2 25.09 19.73 18.91
CA ALA A 2 23.87 18.99 18.57
C ALA A 2 23.34 18.34 19.84
N GLU A 3 22.15 18.74 20.27
CA GLU A 3 21.47 18.10 21.39
C GLU A 3 20.99 16.72 20.90
N SER A 4 21.32 15.69 21.67
CA SER A 4 20.96 14.31 21.36
C SER A 4 20.10 13.77 22.48
N ILE A 5 18.95 13.22 22.11
CA ILE A 5 18.05 12.54 23.04
C ILE A 5 18.30 11.05 22.89
N ARG A 6 18.56 10.39 24.02
CA ARG A 6 18.57 8.94 24.13
C ARG A 6 17.24 8.52 24.73
N ALA A 7 16.41 7.85 23.94
CA ALA A 7 15.20 7.23 24.41
C ALA A 7 15.41 5.71 24.49
N THR A 8 14.67 5.02 25.36
CA THR A 8 14.60 3.55 25.35
C THR A 8 13.77 3.05 24.17
N GLN A 9 12.75 3.82 23.80
CA GLN A 9 11.85 3.55 22.68
C GLN A 9 11.21 4.86 22.20
N ILE A 10 10.97 4.98 20.90
CA ILE A 10 10.12 6.03 20.32
C ILE A 10 9.07 5.36 19.44
N ASP A 11 7.81 5.71 19.69
CA ASP A 11 6.68 5.35 18.84
C ASP A 11 6.27 6.59 18.05
N MET A 12 6.21 6.47 16.72
CA MET A 12 5.80 7.56 15.83
C MET A 12 4.66 7.08 14.96
N THR A 13 3.55 7.82 14.95
CA THR A 13 2.42 7.54 14.05
C THR A 13 2.31 8.66 13.03
N VAL A 14 2.32 8.30 11.75
CA VAL A 14 2.05 9.20 10.62
C VAL A 14 0.72 8.78 10.03
N SER A 15 -0.22 9.72 9.87
CA SER A 15 -1.55 9.44 9.34
C SER A 15 -1.80 10.23 8.05
N GLY A 16 -2.53 9.62 7.11
CA GLY A 16 -2.92 10.25 5.85
C GLY A 16 -1.75 10.57 4.91
N LEU A 17 -0.72 9.74 4.92
CA LEU A 17 0.44 9.88 4.04
C LEU A 17 0.02 9.60 2.60
N VAL A 18 0.18 10.55 1.68
CA VAL A 18 -0.10 10.34 0.25
C VAL A 18 1.19 10.00 -0.48
N LEU A 19 1.18 8.85 -1.16
CA LEU A 19 2.29 8.36 -1.98
C LEU A 19 2.42 9.17 -3.27
N PRO A 20 3.58 9.14 -3.95
CA PRO A 20 3.78 9.83 -5.22
C PRO A 20 2.79 9.43 -6.33
N ASN A 21 2.28 8.19 -6.29
CA ASN A 21 1.28 7.70 -7.23
C ASN A 21 -0.15 8.19 -6.90
N GLY A 22 -0.35 8.93 -5.81
CA GLY A 22 -1.64 9.44 -5.35
C GLY A 22 -2.36 8.54 -4.35
N LEU A 23 -1.87 7.34 -4.06
CA LEU A 23 -2.49 6.47 -3.06
C LEU A 23 -2.29 7.04 -1.65
N ARG A 24 -3.37 7.08 -0.87
CA ARG A 24 -3.32 7.42 0.55
C ARG A 24 -3.03 6.18 1.39
N ILE A 25 -1.99 6.24 2.21
CA ILE A 25 -1.77 5.34 3.34
C ILE A 25 -2.51 5.92 4.55
N HIS A 26 -3.38 5.10 5.14
CA HIS A 26 -4.20 5.52 6.27
C HIS A 26 -3.34 5.87 7.48
N SER A 27 -2.46 4.95 7.87
CA SER A 27 -1.50 5.15 8.96
C SER A 27 -0.23 4.33 8.80
N VAL A 28 0.88 4.87 9.28
CA VAL A 28 2.14 4.18 9.47
C VAL A 28 2.56 4.39 10.92
N THR A 29 2.69 3.31 11.67
CA THR A 29 3.21 3.32 13.04
C THR A 29 4.63 2.78 13.02
N LEU A 30 5.61 3.61 13.36
CA LEU A 30 7.02 3.27 13.44
C LEU A 30 7.41 3.03 14.89
N LEU A 31 8.07 1.91 15.13
CA LEU A 31 8.68 1.53 16.40
C LEU A 31 10.21 1.62 16.26
N LEU A 32 10.79 2.60 16.94
CA LEU A 32 12.24 2.78 17.00
C LEU A 32 12.77 2.29 18.35
N PRO A 33 13.45 1.13 18.41
CA PRO A 33 14.07 0.66 19.64
C PRO A 33 15.37 1.41 19.90
N SER A 34 15.49 2.03 21.08
CA SER A 34 16.69 2.73 21.55
C SER A 34 17.29 3.75 20.56
N PRO A 35 16.50 4.68 20.00
CA PRO A 35 17.01 5.60 18.99
C PRO A 35 17.89 6.67 19.63
N ILE A 36 18.94 7.04 18.90
CA ILE A 36 19.66 8.29 19.13
C ILE A 36 19.07 9.29 18.16
N VAL A 37 18.32 10.26 18.70
CA VAL A 37 17.71 11.28 17.86
C VAL A 37 18.44 12.60 18.03
N HIS A 38 18.84 13.17 16.91
CA HIS A 38 19.33 14.54 16.84
C HIS A 38 18.12 15.47 16.69
N THR A 39 17.95 16.41 17.63
CA THR A 39 16.77 17.30 17.66
C THR A 39 16.91 18.49 16.72
N SER A 40 18.12 18.79 16.24
CA SER A 40 18.37 19.92 15.35
C SER A 40 19.55 19.66 14.40
N PRO A 41 19.30 19.38 13.10
CA PRO A 41 18.00 19.10 12.49
C PRO A 41 17.46 17.73 12.92
N TRP A 42 16.13 17.58 12.92
CA TRP A 42 15.51 16.25 13.05
C TRP A 42 15.79 15.45 11.78
N THR A 43 16.65 14.46 11.89
CA THR A 43 17.03 13.57 10.79
C THR A 43 17.03 12.13 11.26
N ILE A 44 16.50 11.22 10.45
CA ILE A 44 16.69 9.79 10.62
C ILE A 44 17.99 9.42 9.90
N PRO A 45 19.02 8.93 10.60
CA PRO A 45 20.28 8.54 9.96
C PRO A 45 20.07 7.45 8.89
N GLU A 46 20.89 7.49 7.84
CA GLU A 46 20.98 6.39 6.90
C GLU A 46 21.33 5.08 7.63
N GLY A 47 20.74 3.97 7.19
CA GLY A 47 20.91 2.67 7.81
C GLY A 47 20.09 2.45 9.08
N THR A 48 19.36 3.46 9.57
CA THR A 48 18.41 3.28 10.67
C THR A 48 17.39 2.22 10.28
N GLN A 49 17.21 1.23 11.17
CA GLN A 49 16.23 0.17 11.01
C GLN A 49 15.08 0.39 11.97
N VAL A 50 13.86 0.31 11.47
CA VAL A 50 12.64 0.48 12.25
C VAL A 50 11.65 -0.60 11.90
N ASP A 51 10.92 -1.07 12.91
CA ASP A 51 9.75 -1.90 12.68
C ASP A 51 8.57 -0.98 12.44
N ALA A 52 7.74 -1.31 11.46
CA ALA A 52 6.60 -0.49 11.08
C ALA A 52 5.37 -1.33 10.83
N ASN A 53 4.22 -0.82 11.29
CA ASN A 53 2.92 -1.31 10.91
C ASN A 53 2.28 -0.30 9.95
N VAL A 54 1.96 -0.76 8.74
CA VAL A 54 1.32 0.06 7.70
C VAL A 54 -0.12 -0.39 7.56
N VAL A 55 -1.05 0.57 7.55
CA VAL A 55 -2.48 0.34 7.34
C VAL A 55 -2.95 1.12 6.13
N VAL A 56 -3.63 0.43 5.22
CA VAL A 56 -4.33 1.03 4.07
C VAL A 56 -5.78 0.59 4.13
N LYS A 57 -6.73 1.52 4.07
CA LYS A 57 -8.16 1.17 4.05
C LYS A 57 -8.57 0.75 2.65
N CYS A 58 -9.53 -0.16 2.55
CA CYS A 58 -10.13 -0.50 1.26
C CYS A 58 -10.75 0.75 0.59
N SER A 59 -11.33 1.66 1.36
CA SER A 59 -11.83 2.94 0.84
C SER A 59 -10.73 3.80 0.21
N ASP A 60 -9.52 3.83 0.79
CA ASP A 60 -8.40 4.59 0.21
C ASP A 60 -7.95 3.97 -1.13
N LEU A 61 -8.03 2.64 -1.27
CA LEU A 61 -7.80 1.94 -2.55
C LEU A 61 -8.91 2.20 -3.57
N GLU A 62 -10.17 2.20 -3.14
CA GLU A 62 -11.34 2.50 -3.99
C GLU A 62 -11.22 3.89 -4.61
N ASP A 63 -10.90 4.89 -3.78
CA ASP A 63 -10.68 6.27 -4.21
C ASP A 63 -9.53 6.33 -5.23
N HIS A 64 -8.38 5.75 -4.89
CA HIS A 64 -7.21 5.72 -5.76
C HIS A 64 -7.47 5.08 -7.13
N LEU A 65 -8.15 3.92 -7.16
CA LEU A 65 -8.47 3.22 -8.40
C LEU A 65 -9.57 3.93 -9.20
N SER A 66 -10.53 4.56 -8.52
CA SER A 66 -11.59 5.35 -9.17
C SER A 66 -11.07 6.61 -9.84
N GLU A 67 -10.02 7.22 -9.28
CA GLU A 67 -9.29 8.33 -9.91
C GLU A 67 -8.48 7.87 -11.12
N ARG A 68 -7.76 6.74 -11.00
CA ARG A 68 -6.91 6.21 -12.09
C ARG A 68 -7.70 5.58 -13.25
N ARG A 69 -8.89 5.02 -12.97
CA ARG A 69 -9.75 4.29 -13.92
C ARG A 69 -8.98 3.28 -14.79
N PRO A 70 -8.20 2.36 -14.18
CA PRO A 70 -7.39 1.43 -14.95
C PRO A 70 -8.26 0.56 -15.84
N ALA A 71 -7.80 0.30 -17.06
CA ALA A 71 -8.55 -0.47 -18.06
C ALA A 71 -9.96 0.06 -18.40
N GLY A 72 -10.27 1.33 -18.09
CA GLY A 72 -11.62 1.88 -18.26
C GLY A 72 -12.63 1.37 -17.23
N LEU A 73 -12.15 0.80 -16.12
CA LEU A 73 -12.96 0.42 -14.98
C LEU A 73 -13.32 1.65 -14.13
N SER A 74 -14.46 1.57 -13.45
CA SER A 74 -15.04 2.61 -12.62
C SER A 74 -15.91 1.99 -11.51
N ASP A 75 -16.42 2.80 -10.59
CA ASP A 75 -17.30 2.34 -9.50
C ASP A 75 -16.68 1.18 -8.68
N PHE A 76 -15.41 1.33 -8.30
CA PHE A 76 -14.70 0.33 -7.53
C PHE A 76 -15.33 0.16 -6.15
N ARG A 77 -15.49 -1.10 -5.76
CA ARG A 77 -15.87 -1.55 -4.41
C ARG A 77 -14.91 -2.64 -4.00
N ILE A 78 -14.25 -2.45 -2.87
CA ILE A 78 -13.17 -3.29 -2.38
C ILE A 78 -13.51 -3.70 -0.95
N SER A 79 -13.49 -4.99 -0.68
CA SER A 79 -13.62 -5.53 0.66
C SER A 79 -12.48 -6.50 0.96
N ALA A 80 -12.02 -6.47 2.21
CA ALA A 80 -10.97 -7.33 2.71
C ALA A 80 -11.51 -8.20 3.84
N GLU A 81 -11.55 -9.51 3.62
CA GLU A 81 -12.07 -10.49 4.58
C GLU A 81 -11.25 -11.78 4.52
N ALA A 82 -10.88 -12.30 5.69
CA ALA A 82 -10.20 -13.59 5.84
C ALA A 82 -8.97 -13.79 4.95
N GLY A 83 -8.09 -12.78 4.85
CA GLY A 83 -6.87 -12.85 4.04
C GLY A 83 -7.09 -12.71 2.53
N ARG A 84 -8.32 -12.41 2.11
CA ARG A 84 -8.69 -12.21 0.70
C ARG A 84 -9.17 -10.79 0.47
N LEU A 85 -8.90 -10.31 -0.74
CA LEU A 85 -9.43 -9.08 -1.27
C LEU A 85 -10.47 -9.41 -2.34
N GLN A 86 -11.68 -8.89 -2.18
CA GLN A 86 -12.70 -8.89 -3.21
C GLN A 86 -12.75 -7.49 -3.83
N VAL A 87 -12.68 -7.43 -5.16
CA VAL A 87 -12.72 -6.22 -5.95
C VAL A 87 -13.87 -6.34 -6.94
N VAL A 88 -14.80 -5.38 -6.91
CA VAL A 88 -15.89 -5.26 -7.87
C VAL A 88 -15.79 -3.90 -8.54
N ALA A 89 -15.91 -3.86 -9.86
CA ALA A 89 -15.89 -2.63 -10.64
C ALA A 89 -16.84 -2.74 -11.83
N ARG A 90 -17.08 -1.62 -12.51
CA ARG A 90 -17.84 -1.55 -13.76
C ARG A 90 -16.94 -1.19 -14.92
N MET A 91 -16.95 -2.04 -15.94
CA MET A 91 -16.30 -1.79 -17.23
C MET A 91 -17.29 -1.15 -18.19
N ARG A 92 -16.95 0.02 -18.72
CA ARG A 92 -17.81 0.74 -19.67
C ARG A 92 -17.52 0.29 -21.09
N THR A 93 -18.45 -0.47 -21.68
CA THR A 93 -18.45 -0.80 -23.11
C THR A 93 -19.65 -0.13 -23.80
N ILE A 94 -20.27 -0.76 -24.80
CA ILE A 94 -21.59 -0.35 -25.31
C ILE A 94 -22.64 -0.42 -24.19
N VAL A 95 -22.53 -1.44 -23.33
CA VAL A 95 -23.31 -1.58 -22.09
C VAL A 95 -22.33 -1.67 -20.91
N ALA A 96 -22.69 -1.11 -19.76
CA ALA A 96 -21.88 -1.23 -18.55
C ALA A 96 -21.95 -2.67 -18.03
N VAL A 97 -20.79 -3.30 -17.82
CA VAL A 97 -20.69 -4.68 -17.34
C VAL A 97 -19.98 -4.69 -15.99
N GLU A 98 -20.51 -5.46 -15.04
CA GLU A 98 -19.85 -5.68 -13.75
C GLU A 98 -18.72 -6.71 -13.91
N VAL A 99 -17.57 -6.37 -13.34
CA VAL A 99 -16.37 -7.20 -13.26
C VAL A 99 -16.08 -7.42 -11.79
N GLY A 100 -16.01 -8.67 -11.37
CA GLY A 100 -15.66 -9.08 -10.00
C GLY A 100 -14.39 -9.89 -10.00
N ALA A 101 -13.55 -9.74 -8.98
CA ALA A 101 -12.38 -10.55 -8.75
C ALA A 101 -12.18 -10.81 -7.26
N VAL A 102 -11.71 -12.00 -6.92
CA VAL A 102 -11.28 -12.39 -5.58
C VAL A 102 -9.85 -12.89 -5.68
N GLY A 103 -9.01 -12.47 -4.75
CA GLY A 103 -7.61 -12.83 -4.75
C GLY A 103 -6.90 -12.48 -3.46
N THR A 104 -5.58 -12.59 -3.48
CA THR A 104 -4.69 -12.25 -2.38
C THR A 104 -3.78 -11.10 -2.77
N LEU A 105 -3.00 -10.62 -1.81
CA LEU A 105 -1.97 -9.61 -2.05
C LEU A 105 -0.61 -10.26 -1.95
N GLU A 106 0.30 -9.84 -2.81
CA GLU A 106 1.69 -10.27 -2.78
C GLU A 106 2.63 -9.08 -2.87
N PHE A 107 3.66 -9.08 -2.03
CA PHE A 107 4.71 -8.07 -2.08
C PHE A 107 5.90 -8.59 -2.88
N ARG A 108 6.29 -7.87 -3.94
CA ARG A 108 7.45 -8.21 -4.78
C ARG A 108 8.15 -6.92 -5.24
N GLN A 109 9.45 -6.82 -5.01
CA GLN A 109 10.30 -5.73 -5.54
C GLN A 109 9.80 -4.31 -5.23
N GLY A 110 9.23 -4.07 -4.05
CA GLY A 110 8.69 -2.73 -3.69
C GLY A 110 7.26 -2.49 -4.16
N HIS A 111 6.63 -3.47 -4.80
CA HIS A 111 5.25 -3.43 -5.22
C HIS A 111 4.37 -4.33 -4.35
N VAL A 112 3.13 -3.92 -4.12
CA VAL A 112 2.05 -4.81 -3.69
C VAL A 112 1.10 -5.02 -4.84
N ASP A 113 1.04 -6.25 -5.30
CA ASP A 113 0.20 -6.69 -6.41
C ASP A 113 -1.02 -7.42 -5.89
N PHE A 114 -2.15 -7.25 -6.59
CA PHE A 114 -3.31 -8.10 -6.42
C PHE A 114 -3.18 -9.34 -7.30
N VAL A 115 -3.21 -10.52 -6.68
CA VAL A 115 -3.08 -11.81 -7.34
C VAL A 115 -4.44 -12.48 -7.39
N VAL A 116 -5.04 -12.50 -8.58
CA VAL A 116 -6.39 -13.01 -8.81
C VAL A 116 -6.43 -14.53 -8.72
N GLU A 117 -7.28 -15.04 -7.82
CA GLU A 117 -7.63 -16.45 -7.70
C GLU A 117 -8.84 -16.80 -8.58
N ARG A 118 -9.85 -15.93 -8.58
CA ARG A 118 -11.10 -16.08 -9.36
C ARG A 118 -11.55 -14.72 -9.87
N ALA A 119 -12.08 -14.67 -11.09
CA ALA A 119 -12.73 -13.46 -11.60
C ALA A 119 -13.94 -13.79 -12.48
N GLU A 120 -14.85 -12.84 -12.54
CA GLU A 120 -16.12 -12.93 -13.24
C GLU A 120 -16.36 -11.64 -14.04
N VAL A 121 -16.95 -11.78 -15.22
CA VAL A 121 -17.43 -10.69 -16.06
C VAL A 121 -18.87 -11.00 -16.42
N ALA A 122 -19.79 -10.08 -16.10
CA ALA A 122 -21.23 -10.31 -16.27
C ALA A 122 -21.76 -11.59 -15.59
N GLY A 123 -21.17 -11.99 -14.46
CA GLY A 123 -21.53 -13.20 -13.72
C GLY A 123 -21.05 -14.51 -14.35
N LEU A 124 -20.23 -14.45 -15.40
CA LEU A 124 -19.58 -15.61 -16.01
C LEU A 124 -18.09 -15.60 -15.67
N GLU A 125 -17.50 -16.79 -15.50
CA GLU A 125 -16.07 -16.92 -15.27
C GLU A 125 -15.27 -16.24 -16.38
N ALA A 126 -14.34 -15.36 -15.99
CA ALA A 126 -13.57 -14.58 -16.93
C ALA A 126 -12.41 -15.42 -17.52
N PRO A 127 -12.18 -15.39 -18.84
CA PRO A 127 -11.02 -16.05 -19.42
C PRO A 127 -9.71 -15.50 -18.85
N ARG A 128 -8.74 -16.39 -18.54
CA ARG A 128 -7.48 -15.99 -17.89
C ARG A 128 -6.75 -14.85 -18.60
N LYS A 129 -6.73 -14.87 -19.94
CA LYS A 129 -6.13 -13.82 -20.76
C LYS A 129 -6.73 -12.42 -20.50
N VAL A 130 -8.05 -12.34 -20.30
CA VAL A 130 -8.74 -11.07 -20.00
C VAL A 130 -8.33 -10.57 -18.61
N ILE A 131 -8.26 -11.49 -17.63
CA ILE A 131 -7.80 -11.17 -16.28
C ILE A 131 -6.38 -10.63 -16.32
N ASP A 132 -5.46 -11.31 -17.02
CA ASP A 132 -4.05 -10.91 -17.10
C ASP A 132 -3.92 -9.52 -17.76
N GLU A 133 -4.67 -9.23 -18.83
CA GLU A 133 -4.69 -7.91 -19.49
C GLU A 133 -5.20 -6.78 -18.58
N ILE A 134 -6.19 -7.06 -17.72
CA ILE A 134 -6.70 -6.09 -16.75
C ILE A 134 -5.67 -5.91 -15.61
N MET A 135 -5.11 -7.00 -15.09
CA MET A 135 -4.15 -6.97 -13.99
C MET A 135 -2.87 -6.24 -14.35
N LEU A 136 -2.42 -6.28 -15.61
CA LEU A 136 -1.30 -5.45 -16.09
C LEU A 136 -1.53 -3.93 -15.95
N LYS A 137 -2.79 -3.49 -15.87
CA LYS A 137 -3.17 -2.07 -15.75
C LYS A 137 -3.55 -1.67 -14.33
N VAL A 138 -4.06 -2.63 -13.56
CA VAL A 138 -4.44 -2.45 -12.15
C VAL A 138 -3.20 -2.54 -11.26
N ASN A 139 -2.33 -3.52 -11.50
CA ASN A 139 -1.11 -3.69 -10.73
C ASN A 139 -0.02 -2.71 -11.19
N PRO A 140 0.86 -2.29 -10.26
CA PRO A 140 0.78 -2.56 -8.83
C PRO A 140 -0.34 -1.76 -8.16
N LEU A 141 -0.99 -2.36 -7.14
CA LEU A 141 -1.93 -1.61 -6.29
C LEU A 141 -1.20 -0.55 -5.48
N ILE A 142 -0.03 -0.93 -4.96
CA ILE A 142 0.82 -0.03 -4.19
C ILE A 142 2.24 -0.09 -4.75
N ASP A 143 2.76 1.08 -5.10
CA ASP A 143 4.11 1.24 -5.62
C ASP A 143 4.95 2.05 -4.65
N LEU A 144 5.94 1.38 -4.05
CA LEU A 144 6.90 1.97 -3.12
C LEU A 144 8.26 2.16 -3.79
N THR A 145 8.38 1.91 -5.10
CA THR A 145 9.64 2.16 -5.82
C THR A 145 9.95 3.65 -5.82
N GLY A 146 11.19 4.00 -5.47
CA GLY A 146 11.63 5.39 -5.32
C GLY A 146 11.44 5.99 -3.91
N TRP A 147 10.90 5.23 -2.96
CA TRP A 147 10.99 5.62 -1.55
C TRP A 147 12.42 5.41 -1.02
N PRO A 148 12.96 6.32 -0.18
CA PRO A 148 14.33 6.25 0.35
C PRO A 148 14.46 5.24 1.51
N VAL A 149 13.77 4.10 1.40
CA VAL A 149 13.77 3.02 2.38
C VAL A 149 13.80 1.67 1.67
N ASP A 150 14.63 0.77 2.17
CA ASP A 150 14.51 -0.65 1.87
C ASP A 150 13.39 -1.21 2.74
N ILE A 151 12.45 -1.92 2.13
CA ILE A 151 11.27 -2.46 2.80
C ILE A 151 11.36 -3.98 2.79
N HIS A 152 11.32 -4.58 3.98
CA HIS A 152 11.20 -6.02 4.15
C HIS A 152 9.86 -6.34 4.80
N VAL A 153 8.92 -6.86 4.01
CA VAL A 153 7.61 -7.28 4.50
C VAL A 153 7.73 -8.61 5.23
N ARG A 154 7.40 -8.62 6.53
CA ARG A 154 7.33 -9.84 7.34
C ARG A 154 5.98 -10.51 7.17
N GLU A 155 4.92 -9.70 7.20
CA GLU A 155 3.56 -10.15 7.12
C GLU A 155 2.70 -9.16 6.33
N LEU A 156 1.80 -9.70 5.54
CA LEU A 156 0.84 -8.95 4.72
C LEU A 156 -0.52 -9.61 4.93
N THR A 157 -1.41 -8.92 5.65
CA THR A 157 -2.75 -9.41 5.96
C THR A 157 -3.81 -8.48 5.40
N SER A 158 -4.99 -9.04 5.16
CA SER A 158 -6.18 -8.33 4.73
C SER A 158 -7.39 -8.82 5.53
N GLY A 159 -8.15 -7.88 6.05
CA GLY A 159 -9.29 -8.16 6.94
C GLY A 159 -9.90 -6.88 7.48
N ASP A 160 -11.15 -6.96 7.94
CA ASP A 160 -11.85 -5.84 8.58
C ASP A 160 -11.88 -4.55 7.74
N GLY A 161 -11.90 -4.70 6.41
CA GLY A 161 -11.87 -3.55 5.47
C GLY A 161 -10.51 -2.86 5.35
N GLU A 162 -9.44 -3.48 5.84
CA GLU A 162 -8.09 -2.93 5.85
C GLU A 162 -7.06 -3.92 5.29
N LEU A 163 -5.96 -3.36 4.79
CA LEU A 163 -4.72 -4.06 4.51
C LEU A 163 -3.70 -3.66 5.56
N ARG A 164 -3.06 -4.65 6.20
CA ARG A 164 -2.13 -4.44 7.30
C ARG A 164 -0.81 -5.12 7.02
N TRP A 165 0.27 -4.36 7.12
CA TRP A 165 1.61 -4.84 6.79
C TRP A 165 2.52 -4.65 7.99
N ASP A 166 3.13 -5.74 8.42
CA ASP A 166 4.24 -5.68 9.37
C ASP A 166 5.54 -5.74 8.59
N VAL A 167 6.27 -4.62 8.62
CA VAL A 167 7.45 -4.43 7.79
C VAL A 167 8.64 -3.99 8.64
N ARG A 168 9.84 -4.37 8.19
CA ARG A 168 11.08 -3.77 8.66
C ARG A 168 11.56 -2.80 7.58
N LEU A 169 11.70 -1.53 7.95
CA LEU A 169 12.22 -0.50 7.07
C LEU A 169 13.69 -0.26 7.41
N ARG A 170 14.52 -0.01 6.39
CA ARG A 170 15.89 0.50 6.54
C ARG A 170 16.04 1.74 5.69
N SER A 171 16.41 2.86 6.31
CA SER A 171 16.67 4.10 5.56
C SER A 171 17.87 3.90 4.61
N THR A 172 17.70 4.16 3.31
CA THR A 172 18.78 4.07 2.30
C THR A 172 19.40 5.41 1.96
N ALA A 173 18.75 6.50 2.34
CA ALA A 173 19.29 7.84 2.36
C ALA A 173 18.84 8.54 3.65
N PRO A 174 19.49 9.63 4.08
CA PRO A 174 18.91 10.50 5.09
C PRO A 174 17.56 10.97 4.59
N VAL A 175 16.48 10.73 5.33
CA VAL A 175 15.15 11.23 4.96
C VAL A 175 15.13 12.73 5.29
N PRO A 176 15.21 13.63 4.30
CA PRO A 176 15.21 15.05 4.58
C PRO A 176 13.80 15.49 4.96
N ARG A 177 13.70 16.49 5.83
CA ARG A 177 12.45 17.24 5.99
C ARG A 177 12.16 17.89 4.64
N ARG A 178 11.15 17.43 3.91
CA ARG A 178 10.53 18.28 2.88
C ARG A 178 9.84 19.39 3.67
N GLU A 179 10.36 20.61 3.57
CA GLU A 179 9.65 21.78 4.10
C GLU A 179 8.25 21.82 3.45
N PRO A 180 7.21 22.17 4.22
CA PRO A 180 5.83 22.26 3.73
C PRO A 180 5.67 23.28 2.61
#